data_AF-A0AAD8TJ40-F1
#
_entry.id   AF-A0AAD8TJ40-F1
#
_cell.length_a   1.000
_cell.length_b   1.000
_cell.length_c   1.000
_cell.angle_alpha   90.00
_cell.angle_beta   90.00
_cell.angle_gamma   90.00
#
_symmetry.space_group_name_H-M   'P 1'
#
loop_
_entity.id
_entity.type
_entity.pdbx_description
1 polymer ?
#
loop_
_entity_poly.entity_id
_entity_poly.type
_entity_poly.pdbx_seq_one_letter_code
_entity_poly.pdbx_strand_id
1 'polypeptide(L)'
;MASPARAMMALLLLLSTAAVFTAQQHDYDDALRKSILFFEGQRSGRLPPGQRVRWWRDSALNDAFRDHSCWERPEDMDTPRTVYKVDTAHPGSDVAAETAAALAAASIVFREADPAYSTACITWRSMACAAARRPSA
;
A
#
# COMPACT_ATOMS: atom_id res chain seq x y z
N MET A 1 10.45 54.20 32.07
CA MET A 1 11.58 53.37 31.57
C MET A 1 11.39 51.96 32.11
N ALA A 2 11.41 50.92 31.26
CA ALA A 2 11.29 49.54 31.73
C ALA A 2 12.60 49.08 32.38
N SER A 3 12.53 48.34 33.49
CA SER A 3 13.73 47.81 34.14
C SER A 3 14.37 46.70 33.29
N PRO A 4 15.71 46.60 33.24
CA PRO A 4 16.40 45.61 32.39
C PRO A 4 16.00 44.17 32.73
N ALA A 5 15.71 43.86 34.00
CA ALA A 5 15.19 42.56 34.42
C ALA A 5 13.86 42.18 33.75
N ARG A 6 12.94 43.13 33.53
CA ARG A 6 11.67 42.86 32.84
C ARG A 6 11.86 42.58 31.35
N ALA A 7 12.76 43.31 30.70
CA ALA A 7 13.11 43.06 29.30
C ALA A 7 13.79 41.69 29.12
N MET A 8 14.71 41.34 30.02
CA MET A 8 15.38 40.04 30.01
C MET A 8 14.42 38.88 30.25
N MET A 9 13.48 39.01 31.20
CA MET A 9 12.49 37.96 31.47
C MET A 9 11.49 37.80 30.33
N ALA A 10 11.07 38.89 29.66
CA ALA A 10 10.26 38.82 28.44
C ALA A 10 11.02 38.17 27.27
N LEU A 11 12.31 38.48 27.09
CA LEU A 11 13.15 37.87 26.06
C LEU A 11 13.36 36.37 26.29
N LEU A 12 13.60 35.96 27.54
CA LEU A 12 13.73 34.54 27.91
C LEU A 12 12.41 33.78 27.68
N LEU A 13 11.27 34.38 28.02
CA LEU A 13 9.95 33.79 27.73
C LEU A 13 9.74 33.65 26.21
N LEU A 14 10.04 34.68 25.42
CA LEU A 14 9.91 34.64 23.95
C LEU A 14 10.84 33.60 23.30
N LEU A 15 12.10 33.49 23.74
CA LEU A 15 13.03 32.44 23.29
C LEU A 15 12.51 31.05 23.66
N SER A 16 11.96 30.86 24.87
CA SER A 16 11.41 29.57 25.30
C SER A 16 10.18 29.17 24.48
N THR A 17 9.28 30.10 24.13
CA THR A 17 8.13 29.81 23.26
C THR A 17 8.55 29.51 21.82
N ALA A 18 9.59 30.19 21.31
CA ALA A 18 10.14 29.90 19.99
C ALA A 18 10.78 28.50 19.92
N ALA A 19 11.48 28.09 20.98
CA ALA A 19 12.08 26.75 21.07
C ALA A 19 11.04 25.61 21.16
N VAL A 20 9.86 25.86 21.73
CA VAL A 20 8.74 24.89 21.71
C VAL A 20 8.17 24.72 20.28
N PHE A 21 8.17 25.79 19.48
CA PHE A 21 7.60 25.76 18.12
C PHE A 21 8.47 24.97 17.11
N THR A 22 9.79 24.88 17.32
CA THR A 22 10.70 24.13 16.44
C THR A 22 10.80 22.64 16.78
N ALA A 23 10.28 22.20 17.93
CA ALA A 23 10.41 20.83 18.43
C ALA A 23 9.43 19.82 17.77
N GLN A 24 8.58 20.24 16.82
CA GLN A 24 7.52 19.42 16.22
C GLN A 24 7.78 19.09 14.73
N GLN A 25 9.05 18.87 14.37
CA GLN A 25 9.45 18.40 13.03
C GLN A 25 9.26 16.87 12.96
N HIS A 26 8.33 16.39 12.15
CA HIS A 26 8.12 14.96 11.92
C HIS A 26 9.06 14.44 10.83
N ASP A 27 9.64 13.24 11.02
CA ASP A 27 10.48 12.58 10.02
C ASP A 27 9.61 11.83 9.00
N TYR A 28 9.31 12.51 7.89
CA TYR A 28 8.52 11.94 6.80
C TYR A 28 9.31 10.97 5.90
N ASP A 29 10.66 10.97 5.93
CA ASP A 29 11.46 9.97 5.20
C ASP A 29 11.32 8.60 5.88
N ASP A 30 11.54 8.56 7.20
CA ASP A 30 11.36 7.36 8.01
C ASP A 30 9.90 6.86 7.95
N ALA A 31 8.92 7.77 8.04
CA ALA A 31 7.50 7.41 7.94
C ALA A 31 7.14 6.81 6.56
N LEU A 32 7.60 7.41 5.45
CA LEU A 32 7.36 6.89 4.10
C LEU A 32 8.09 5.54 3.89
N ARG A 33 9.34 5.44 4.33
CA ARG A 33 10.16 4.22 4.24
C ARG A 33 9.54 3.06 5.00
N LYS A 34 8.97 3.31 6.18
CA LYS A 34 8.19 2.33 6.96
C LYS A 34 6.85 2.00 6.30
N SER A 35 6.18 2.98 5.70
CA SER A 35 4.93 2.76 4.95
C SER A 35 5.14 1.84 3.74
N ILE A 36 6.26 1.98 3.02
CA ILE A 36 6.63 1.05 1.93
C ILE A 36 6.98 -0.34 2.48
N LEU A 37 7.67 -0.42 3.63
CA LEU A 37 8.02 -1.69 4.26
C LEU A 37 6.78 -2.47 4.75
N PHE A 38 5.72 -1.78 5.18
CA PHE A 38 4.43 -2.40 5.50
C PHE A 38 3.88 -3.21 4.33
N PHE A 39 3.91 -2.67 3.09
CA PHE A 39 3.48 -3.41 1.90
C PHE A 39 4.37 -4.64 1.57
N GLU A 40 5.62 -4.70 2.05
CA GLU A 40 6.41 -5.95 1.97
C GLU A 40 5.98 -7.01 2.99
N GLY A 41 5.52 -6.57 4.16
CA GLY A 41 4.92 -7.44 5.19
C GLY A 41 3.55 -7.98 4.79
N GLN A 42 2.80 -7.27 3.94
CA GLN A 42 1.50 -7.72 3.43
C GLN A 42 1.60 -8.66 2.20
N ARG A 43 2.80 -9.14 1.84
CA ARG A 43 2.97 -10.07 0.70
C ARG A 43 2.45 -11.46 1.03
N SER A 44 1.78 -12.06 0.05
CA SER A 44 1.27 -13.44 0.06
C SER A 44 1.83 -14.21 -1.14
N GLY A 45 1.79 -15.54 -1.11
CA GLY A 45 2.43 -16.41 -2.09
C GLY A 45 3.92 -16.64 -1.78
N ARG A 46 4.72 -16.99 -2.81
CA ARG A 46 6.17 -17.14 -2.66
C ARG A 46 6.88 -15.79 -2.60
N LEU A 47 7.77 -15.63 -1.64
CA LEU A 47 8.53 -14.39 -1.43
C LEU A 47 9.80 -14.35 -2.32
N PRO A 48 10.22 -13.16 -2.79
CA PRO A 48 11.43 -13.03 -3.60
C PRO A 48 12.70 -13.25 -2.77
N PRO A 49 13.76 -13.86 -3.34
CA PRO A 49 15.05 -14.01 -2.65
C PRO A 49 15.64 -12.64 -2.33
N GLY A 50 15.92 -12.39 -1.04
CA GLY A 50 16.44 -11.11 -0.55
C GLY A 50 15.42 -10.16 0.07
N GLN A 51 14.18 -10.60 0.36
CA GLN A 51 13.19 -9.81 1.10
C GLN A 51 13.74 -9.24 2.42
N ARG A 52 13.40 -7.97 2.72
CA ARG A 52 13.86 -7.23 3.92
C ARG A 52 13.18 -7.70 5.21
N VAL A 53 11.92 -8.12 5.11
CA VAL A 53 11.10 -8.59 6.24
C VAL A 53 11.45 -10.05 6.59
N ARG A 54 12.50 -10.25 7.39
CA ARG A 54 13.10 -11.57 7.71
C ARG A 54 12.20 -12.53 8.53
N TRP A 55 11.16 -12.02 9.17
CA TRP A 55 10.26 -12.79 10.03
C TRP A 55 9.02 -13.33 9.30
N TRP A 56 8.88 -13.02 8.01
CA TRP A 56 7.80 -13.44 7.12
C TRP A 56 8.29 -14.53 6.17
N ARG A 57 7.43 -15.47 5.77
CA ARG A 57 7.75 -16.52 4.78
C ARG A 57 6.61 -16.75 3.77
N ASP A 58 6.82 -17.71 2.89
CA ASP A 58 5.84 -18.13 1.89
C ASP A 58 4.51 -18.54 2.56
N SER A 59 3.40 -18.04 2.03
CA SER A 59 2.05 -18.21 2.61
C SER A 59 0.98 -18.34 1.53
N ALA A 60 -0.18 -18.92 1.87
CA ALA A 60 -1.33 -19.09 0.98
C ALA A 60 -0.99 -19.65 -0.44
N LEU A 61 -0.25 -20.77 -0.48
CA LEU A 61 0.11 -21.45 -1.74
C LEU A 61 -1.02 -22.32 -2.33
N ASN A 62 -2.16 -22.39 -1.66
CA ASN A 62 -3.41 -23.05 -2.07
C ASN A 62 -4.54 -21.99 -2.09
N ASP A 63 -5.71 -22.27 -2.72
CA ASP A 63 -6.90 -21.39 -2.99
C ASP A 63 -7.40 -20.53 -1.77
N ALA A 64 -8.46 -19.65 -1.78
CA ALA A 64 -8.77 -18.59 -0.71
C ALA A 64 -10.17 -18.46 0.07
N PHE A 65 -10.48 -19.15 1.21
CA PHE A 65 -11.74 -19.01 2.07
C PHE A 65 -11.70 -18.83 3.64
N ARG A 66 -11.70 -19.87 4.55
CA ARG A 66 -12.09 -19.83 6.02
C ARG A 66 -11.21 -19.00 7.01
N ASP A 67 -10.49 -18.02 6.48
CA ASP A 67 -9.52 -17.13 7.12
C ASP A 67 -9.88 -16.67 8.55
N HIS A 68 -11.03 -16.02 8.75
CA HIS A 68 -11.40 -15.41 10.04
C HIS A 68 -11.85 -16.41 11.13
N SER A 69 -11.83 -17.72 10.88
CA SER A 69 -12.16 -18.73 11.90
C SER A 69 -10.95 -19.19 12.73
N CYS A 70 -9.73 -18.86 12.29
CA CYS A 70 -8.49 -19.25 12.92
C CYS A 70 -7.67 -18.00 13.25
N TRP A 71 -6.92 -18.03 14.36
CA TRP A 71 -5.91 -17.01 14.67
C TRP A 71 -4.54 -17.68 14.64
N GLU A 72 -3.92 -17.67 13.46
CA GLU A 72 -2.66 -18.34 13.19
C GLU A 72 -1.76 -17.51 12.26
N ARG A 73 -0.52 -17.95 12.07
CA ARG A 73 0.40 -17.33 11.12
C ARG A 73 -0.03 -17.68 9.69
N PRO A 74 0.02 -16.75 8.72
CA PRO A 74 -0.40 -17.04 7.35
C PRO A 74 0.48 -18.09 6.65
N GLU A 75 1.70 -18.32 7.13
CA GLU A 75 2.57 -19.42 6.69
C GLU A 75 2.11 -20.80 7.15
N ASP A 76 1.47 -20.89 8.33
CA ASP A 76 1.06 -22.13 8.98
C ASP A 76 -0.43 -22.46 8.71
N MET A 77 -1.01 -21.83 7.68
CA MET A 77 -2.46 -21.67 7.56
C MET A 77 -3.12 -22.74 6.68
N ASP A 78 -3.62 -23.80 7.32
CA ASP A 78 -4.16 -25.02 6.69
C ASP A 78 -5.64 -24.94 6.26
N THR A 79 -6.36 -23.85 6.57
CA THR A 79 -7.80 -23.82 6.24
C THR A 79 -8.02 -23.92 4.73
N PRO A 80 -9.14 -24.50 4.27
CA PRO A 80 -9.66 -24.28 2.94
C PRO A 80 -10.51 -23.00 2.87
N ARG A 81 -10.73 -22.42 1.71
CA ARG A 81 -9.82 -22.53 0.60
C ARG A 81 -10.46 -22.36 -0.82
N THR A 82 -10.98 -21.20 -1.26
CA THR A 82 -11.72 -21.03 -2.55
C THR A 82 -11.32 -19.77 -3.36
N VAL A 83 -11.11 -19.86 -4.69
CA VAL A 83 -10.92 -18.68 -5.56
C VAL A 83 -12.25 -18.23 -6.20
N TYR A 84 -12.51 -16.92 -6.21
CA TYR A 84 -13.66 -16.31 -6.88
C TYR A 84 -13.23 -15.52 -8.13
N LYS A 85 -14.12 -15.43 -9.12
CA LYS A 85 -13.92 -14.66 -10.36
C LYS A 85 -15.18 -13.88 -10.73
N VAL A 86 -14.99 -12.81 -11.49
CA VAL A 86 -16.06 -12.13 -12.23
C VAL A 86 -16.01 -12.58 -13.70
N ASP A 87 -17.18 -12.71 -14.33
CA ASP A 87 -17.30 -13.03 -15.75
C ASP A 87 -18.55 -12.38 -16.35
N THR A 88 -18.85 -12.66 -17.62
CA THR A 88 -19.98 -12.04 -18.32
C THR A 88 -21.36 -12.50 -17.81
N ALA A 89 -21.42 -13.63 -17.09
CA ALA A 89 -22.64 -14.09 -16.41
C ALA A 89 -22.71 -13.55 -14.96
N HIS A 90 -21.57 -13.32 -14.32
CA HIS A 90 -21.43 -12.81 -12.96
C HIS A 90 -20.57 -11.52 -12.96
N PRO A 91 -21.12 -10.37 -13.40
CA PRO A 91 -20.35 -9.15 -13.60
C PRO A 91 -20.03 -8.42 -12.28
N GLY A 92 -18.80 -7.91 -12.16
CA GLY A 92 -18.36 -7.00 -11.09
C GLY A 92 -17.63 -5.80 -11.69
N SER A 93 -18.39 -4.80 -12.14
CA SER A 93 -17.88 -3.64 -12.88
C SER A 93 -16.99 -2.73 -12.04
N ASP A 94 -17.20 -2.71 -10.71
CA ASP A 94 -16.42 -1.97 -9.71
C ASP A 94 -15.01 -2.53 -9.56
N VAL A 95 -14.87 -3.79 -9.14
CA VAL A 95 -13.56 -4.44 -8.96
C VAL A 95 -12.79 -4.55 -10.28
N ALA A 96 -13.49 -4.76 -11.41
CA ALA A 96 -12.87 -4.77 -12.73
C ALA A 96 -12.38 -3.38 -13.17
N ALA A 97 -13.11 -2.30 -12.84
CA ALA A 97 -12.68 -0.93 -13.14
C ALA A 97 -11.52 -0.48 -12.24
N GLU A 98 -11.54 -0.82 -10.95
CA GLU A 98 -10.43 -0.54 -10.03
C GLU A 98 -9.15 -1.28 -10.43
N THR A 99 -9.26 -2.57 -10.77
CA THR A 99 -8.14 -3.36 -11.31
C THR A 99 -7.58 -2.73 -12.60
N ALA A 100 -8.44 -2.27 -13.50
CA ALA A 100 -8.01 -1.56 -14.70
C ALA A 100 -7.31 -0.23 -14.37
N ALA A 101 -7.83 0.55 -13.42
CA ALA A 101 -7.21 1.81 -12.99
C ALA A 101 -5.82 1.57 -12.36
N ALA A 102 -5.67 0.56 -11.52
CA ALA A 102 -4.39 0.16 -10.93
C ALA A 102 -3.36 -0.24 -12.01
N LEU A 103 -3.76 -1.05 -12.99
CA LEU A 103 -2.90 -1.43 -14.13
C LEU A 103 -2.53 -0.24 -15.01
N ALA A 104 -3.46 0.71 -15.22
CA ALA A 104 -3.18 1.94 -15.94
C ALA A 104 -2.15 2.80 -15.18
N ALA A 105 -2.31 2.99 -13.87
CA ALA A 105 -1.35 3.72 -13.03
C ALA A 105 0.04 3.04 -13.04
N ALA A 106 0.09 1.72 -12.88
CA ALA A 106 1.34 0.95 -12.96
C ALA A 106 2.05 1.15 -14.31
N SER A 107 1.32 1.13 -15.43
CA SER A 107 1.92 1.36 -16.75
C SER A 107 2.60 2.72 -16.89
N ILE A 108 2.11 3.75 -16.18
CA ILE A 108 2.73 5.08 -16.17
C ILE A 108 4.03 5.05 -15.38
N VAL A 109 4.03 4.45 -14.18
CA VAL A 109 5.21 4.36 -13.30
C VAL A 109 6.33 3.54 -13.94
N PHE A 110 6.00 2.40 -14.56
CA PHE A 110 7.00 1.51 -15.17
C PHE A 110 7.42 1.92 -16.59
N ARG A 111 6.86 2.99 -17.17
CA ARG A 111 7.08 3.36 -18.58
C ARG A 111 8.55 3.47 -19.00
N GLU A 112 9.38 4.03 -18.13
CA GLU A 112 10.81 4.25 -18.41
C GLU A 112 11.69 3.13 -17.84
N ALA A 113 11.32 2.58 -16.68
CA ALA A 113 12.10 1.54 -15.99
C ALA A 113 11.94 0.14 -16.62
N ASP A 114 10.74 -0.19 -17.09
CA ASP A 114 10.43 -1.43 -17.82
C ASP A 114 9.31 -1.19 -18.86
N PRO A 115 9.68 -0.75 -20.08
CA PRO A 115 8.71 -0.51 -21.16
C PRO A 115 7.91 -1.75 -21.57
N ALA A 116 8.47 -2.96 -21.39
CA ALA A 116 7.81 -4.21 -21.73
C ALA A 116 6.69 -4.53 -20.71
N TYR A 117 6.99 -4.41 -19.41
CA TYR A 117 5.99 -4.54 -18.35
C TYR A 117 4.94 -3.43 -18.38
N SER A 118 5.32 -2.19 -18.72
CA SER A 118 4.39 -1.09 -18.97
C SER A 118 3.38 -1.44 -20.09
N THR A 119 3.86 -2.01 -21.20
CA THR A 119 3.02 -2.48 -22.32
C THR A 119 2.10 -3.64 -21.92
N ALA A 120 2.60 -4.59 -21.11
CA ALA A 120 1.80 -5.67 -20.56
C ALA A 120 0.65 -5.15 -19.67
N CYS A 121 0.93 -4.18 -18.80
CA CYS A 121 -0.07 -3.52 -17.96
C CYS A 121 -1.20 -2.87 -18.78
N ILE A 122 -0.88 -2.19 -19.89
CA ILE A 122 -1.89 -1.61 -20.81
C ILE A 122 -2.75 -2.70 -21.48
N THR A 123 -2.16 -3.84 -21.83
CA THR A 123 -2.88 -4.99 -22.38
C THR A 123 -3.87 -5.55 -21.34
N TRP A 124 -3.40 -5.87 -20.13
CA TRP A 124 -4.24 -6.42 -19.05
C TRP A 124 -5.33 -5.44 -18.60
N ARG A 125 -5.04 -4.14 -18.49
CA ARG A 125 -6.03 -3.08 -18.26
C ARG A 125 -7.19 -3.18 -19.25
N SER A 126 -6.86 -3.36 -20.53
CA SER A 126 -7.85 -3.39 -21.61
C SER A 126 -8.74 -4.63 -21.53
N MET A 127 -8.21 -5.76 -21.03
CA MET A 127 -8.99 -6.96 -20.70
C MET A 127 -9.92 -6.73 -19.50
N ALA A 128 -9.44 -6.10 -18.42
CA ALA A 128 -10.25 -5.77 -17.25
C ALA A 128 -11.40 -4.80 -17.60
N CYS A 129 -11.15 -3.76 -18.41
CA CYS A 129 -12.20 -2.89 -18.95
C CYS A 129 -13.20 -3.61 -19.87
N ALA A 130 -12.83 -4.74 -20.50
CA ALA A 130 -13.76 -5.56 -21.25
C ALA A 130 -14.68 -6.36 -20.30
N ALA A 131 -14.11 -6.99 -19.26
CA ALA A 131 -14.88 -7.71 -18.24
C ALA A 131 -15.85 -6.81 -17.44
N ALA A 132 -15.52 -5.52 -17.27
CA ALA A 132 -16.39 -4.57 -16.58
C ALA A 132 -17.69 -4.21 -17.34
N ARG A 133 -17.75 -4.46 -18.66
CA ARG A 133 -18.91 -4.12 -19.50
C ARG A 133 -19.95 -5.24 -19.43
N ARG A 134 -21.16 -4.89 -18.98
CA ARG A 134 -22.32 -5.78 -19.08
C ARG A 134 -22.62 -6.07 -20.55
N PRO A 135 -23.00 -7.31 -20.93
CA PRO A 135 -23.54 -7.57 -22.25
C PRO A 135 -24.79 -6.73 -22.47
N SER A 136 -24.96 -6.22 -23.69
CA SER A 136 -26.21 -5.59 -24.14
C SER A 136 -27.36 -6.58 -23.96
N ALA A 137 -28.50 -6.10 -23.42
CA ALA A 137 -29.76 -6.83 -23.46
C ALA A 137 -30.33 -6.89 -24.88
#